data_AF-A0A1F4EX76-F1
#
_entry.id   AF-A0A1F4EX76-F1
#
_cell.length_a   1.000
_cell.length_b   1.000
_cell.length_c   1.000
_cell.angle_alpha   90.00
_cell.angle_beta   90.00
_cell.angle_gamma   90.00
#
_symmetry.space_group_name_H-M   'P 1'
#
loop_
_entity.id
_entity.type
_entity.pdbx_description
1 polymer ?
#
loop_
_entity_poly.entity_id
_entity_poly.type
_entity_poly.pdbx_seq_one_letter_code
_entity_poly.pdbx_strand_id
1 'polypeptide(L)'
;MKWLAVVLAFSLSGCGLLAKREPAAPAAPKGGYYKDDGPGDTPPRDLHTVPDAVPRDEPLHRFANRPYQVFGRDYLPLAAPAPFRQRGTASWYGRRFHGGKTSSGELYDMYAMSAAHPTLPIPSYARVTHVASGRSVVVRINDRGPFHSERAIDLSYAAAFKLGFAELGSALVDIESVLPREPALAAASPPAAEAGGVYLQLGAFSVRESAENFRVRMVRELAWLSDAIHVVAGGALFRVHLGPYRSQDQARPVAERIRAELNMVPLFVVR
;
A
#
# COMPACT_ATOMS: atom_id res chain seq x y z
N MET A 1 64.57 50.01 51.40
CA MET A 1 64.09 48.62 51.61
C MET A 1 63.56 48.09 50.28
N LYS A 2 64.28 47.14 49.65
CA LYS A 2 63.90 45.70 49.48
C LYS A 2 62.68 45.52 48.54
N TRP A 3 62.85 45.33 47.23
CA TRP A 3 63.08 44.07 46.46
C TRP A 3 61.96 43.01 46.52
N LEU A 4 61.62 42.48 45.32
CA LEU A 4 60.97 41.20 44.99
C LEU A 4 59.45 41.05 45.30
N ALA A 5 58.61 40.36 44.53
CA ALA A 5 58.81 39.40 43.44
C ALA A 5 57.57 39.32 42.54
N VAL A 6 57.81 39.15 41.24
CA VAL A 6 56.85 38.69 40.23
C VAL A 6 56.60 37.20 40.44
N VAL A 7 55.33 36.79 40.54
CA VAL A 7 54.94 35.37 40.42
C VAL A 7 54.19 35.21 39.11
N LEU A 8 54.90 34.62 38.14
CA LEU A 8 54.41 34.21 36.83
C LEU A 8 53.77 32.82 37.00
N ALA A 9 52.44 32.73 36.93
CA ALA A 9 51.75 31.44 36.92
C ALA A 9 51.74 30.86 35.49
N PHE A 10 52.65 29.93 35.21
CA PHE A 10 52.61 29.08 34.02
C PHE A 10 51.46 28.08 34.15
N SER A 11 50.40 28.24 33.36
CA SER A 11 49.40 27.19 33.14
C SER A 11 49.90 26.23 32.05
N LEU A 12 50.25 25.00 32.45
CA LEU A 12 50.53 23.92 31.50
C LEU A 12 49.22 23.46 30.84
N SER A 13 49.15 23.62 29.52
CA SER A 13 48.20 22.93 28.64
C SER A 13 48.44 21.43 28.66
N GLY A 14 47.54 20.67 29.28
CA GLY A 14 47.43 19.23 29.09
C GLY A 14 46.48 18.90 27.94
N CYS A 15 47.01 18.45 26.81
CA CYS A 15 46.23 17.84 25.72
C CYS A 15 45.81 16.41 26.13
N GLY A 16 44.56 16.25 26.54
CA GLY A 16 43.90 14.94 26.65
C GLY A 16 42.95 14.73 25.47
N LEU A 17 43.34 13.91 24.49
CA LEU A 17 42.47 13.43 23.42
C LEU A 17 41.51 12.38 24.00
N LEU A 18 40.38 12.84 24.55
CA LEU A 18 39.22 12.00 24.81
C LEU A 18 38.51 11.75 23.48
N ALA A 19 38.73 10.57 22.90
CA ALA A 19 37.88 10.07 21.82
C ALA A 19 36.45 9.94 22.36
N LYS A 20 35.61 10.91 21.97
CA LYS A 20 34.18 10.95 22.30
C LYS A 20 33.53 9.74 21.64
N ARG A 21 33.26 8.70 22.44
CA ARG A 21 32.50 7.54 22.02
C ARG A 21 31.10 8.03 21.67
N GLU A 22 30.80 8.09 20.38
CA GLU A 22 29.49 8.49 19.90
C GLU A 22 28.47 7.44 20.39
N PRO A 23 27.40 7.84 21.10
CA PRO A 23 26.39 6.89 21.52
C PRO A 23 25.75 6.30 20.28
N ALA A 24 25.70 4.96 20.21
CA ALA A 24 25.00 4.26 19.16
C ALA A 24 23.56 4.79 19.06
N ALA A 25 23.10 5.03 17.84
CA ALA A 25 21.74 5.47 17.56
C ALA A 25 20.73 4.60 18.32
N PRO A 26 19.71 5.19 18.97
CA PRO A 26 18.70 4.41 19.65
C PRO A 26 18.02 3.48 18.63
N ALA A 27 17.93 2.20 18.97
CA ALA A 27 17.19 1.23 18.19
C ALA A 27 15.76 1.77 17.97
N ALA A 28 15.26 1.67 16.73
CA ALA A 28 13.90 2.04 16.40
C ALA A 28 12.92 1.40 17.42
N PRO A 29 11.94 2.14 17.94
CA PRO A 29 11.00 1.57 18.90
C PRO A 29 10.33 0.36 18.25
N LYS A 30 10.37 -0.79 18.94
CA LYS A 30 9.56 -1.95 18.55
C LYS A 30 8.10 -1.50 18.62
N GLY A 31 7.41 -1.58 17.48
CA GLY A 31 6.02 -1.12 17.34
C GLY A 31 5.11 -1.83 18.34
N GLY A 32 4.80 -1.14 19.43
CA GLY A 32 3.67 -1.47 20.30
C GLY A 32 2.44 -0.69 19.86
N TYR A 33 1.27 -1.20 20.17
CA TYR A 33 0.03 -0.49 19.90
C TYR A 33 -0.05 0.80 20.75
N TYR A 34 -0.54 1.89 20.17
CA TYR A 34 -0.60 3.19 20.84
C TYR A 34 -1.68 3.21 21.93
N LYS A 35 -1.34 3.59 23.18
CA LYS A 35 -2.29 3.84 24.29
C LYS A 35 -3.32 2.70 24.54
N ASP A 36 -2.82 1.48 24.73
CA ASP A 36 -3.64 0.27 24.98
C ASP A 36 -4.66 -0.06 23.88
N ASP A 37 -4.50 0.55 22.70
CA ASP A 37 -5.24 0.15 21.50
C ASP A 37 -4.66 -1.17 20.95
N GLY A 38 -5.29 -1.79 19.97
CA GLY A 38 -4.79 -3.06 19.43
C GLY A 38 -5.86 -3.91 18.75
N PRO A 39 -5.52 -5.15 18.36
CA PRO A 39 -6.52 -6.09 17.88
C PRO A 39 -7.59 -6.37 18.95
N GLY A 40 -8.75 -6.85 18.52
CA GLY A 40 -9.74 -7.50 19.42
C GLY A 40 -9.11 -8.64 20.23
N ASP A 41 -9.73 -9.08 21.33
CA ASP A 41 -9.16 -10.17 22.16
C ASP A 41 -9.11 -11.49 21.37
N THR A 42 -10.06 -11.62 20.45
CA THR A 42 -10.23 -12.77 19.58
C THR A 42 -10.53 -12.26 18.16
N PRO A 43 -9.53 -11.80 17.40
CA PRO A 43 -9.75 -11.41 16.03
C PRO A 43 -10.22 -12.63 15.21
N PRO A 44 -11.11 -12.44 14.22
CA PRO A 44 -11.52 -13.51 13.33
C PRO A 44 -10.32 -14.19 12.67
N ARG A 45 -10.35 -15.52 12.52
CA ARG A 45 -9.23 -16.28 11.93
C ARG A 45 -9.13 -16.12 10.41
N ASP A 46 -10.23 -15.70 9.80
CA ASP A 46 -10.46 -15.57 8.36
C ASP A 46 -10.32 -14.14 7.86
N LEU A 47 -9.60 -13.26 8.56
CA LEU A 47 -9.38 -11.87 8.10
C LEU A 47 -8.72 -11.76 6.71
N HIS A 48 -8.04 -12.81 6.26
CA HIS A 48 -7.47 -12.89 4.91
C HIS A 48 -8.54 -13.05 3.81
N THR A 49 -9.74 -13.55 4.14
CA THR A 49 -10.85 -13.74 3.18
C THR A 49 -11.81 -12.56 3.13
N VAL A 50 -11.68 -11.57 4.01
CA VAL A 50 -12.49 -10.36 3.99
C VAL A 50 -12.33 -9.70 2.61
N PRO A 51 -13.42 -9.47 1.85
CA PRO A 51 -13.33 -8.86 0.53
C PRO A 51 -12.89 -7.40 0.64
N ASP A 52 -12.15 -6.93 -0.37
CA ASP A 52 -11.81 -5.51 -0.52
C ASP A 52 -13.07 -4.64 -0.64
N ALA A 53 -12.94 -3.35 -0.32
CA ALA A 53 -14.02 -2.40 -0.56
C ALA A 53 -14.31 -2.30 -2.06
N VAL A 54 -15.59 -2.39 -2.43
CA VAL A 54 -16.04 -2.25 -3.83
C VAL A 54 -16.33 -0.78 -4.11
N PRO A 55 -15.62 -0.12 -5.04
CA PRO A 55 -15.90 1.26 -5.41
C PRO A 55 -17.32 1.43 -5.96
N ARG A 56 -18.02 2.47 -5.51
CA ARG A 56 -19.37 2.80 -5.93
C ARG A 56 -19.48 4.29 -6.18
N ASP A 57 -20.29 4.65 -7.16
CA ASP A 57 -20.65 6.05 -7.40
C ASP A 57 -21.73 6.43 -6.38
N GLU A 58 -21.31 7.13 -5.33
CA GLU A 58 -22.14 7.51 -4.20
C GLU A 58 -22.07 9.03 -4.01
N PRO A 59 -23.20 9.69 -3.69
CA PRO A 59 -23.18 11.11 -3.34
C PRO A 59 -22.21 11.40 -2.19
N LEU A 60 -21.42 12.46 -2.35
CA LEU A 60 -20.52 12.91 -1.29
C LEU A 60 -21.30 13.32 -0.03
N HIS A 61 -20.74 12.98 1.12
CA HIS A 61 -21.31 13.34 2.41
C HIS A 61 -21.33 14.87 2.59
N ARG A 62 -22.52 15.42 2.90
CA ARG A 62 -22.79 16.87 2.88
C ARG A 62 -21.89 17.70 3.81
N PHE A 63 -21.50 17.13 4.94
CA PHE A 63 -20.76 17.85 5.99
C PHE A 63 -19.30 17.42 6.11
N ALA A 64 -18.97 16.16 5.79
CA ALA A 64 -17.63 15.61 6.01
C ALA A 64 -16.59 16.16 5.02
N ASN A 65 -17.03 16.76 3.92
CA ASN A 65 -16.15 17.32 2.88
C ASN A 65 -15.96 18.84 2.97
N ARG A 66 -16.48 19.48 4.02
CA ARG A 66 -16.25 20.90 4.25
C ARG A 66 -14.81 21.14 4.74
N PRO A 67 -14.22 22.31 4.47
CA PRO A 67 -12.98 22.71 5.14
C PRO A 67 -13.14 22.65 6.65
N TYR A 68 -12.11 22.21 7.34
CA TYR A 68 -12.14 22.00 8.79
C TYR A 68 -10.75 22.25 9.39
N GLN A 69 -10.73 22.49 10.70
CA GLN A 69 -9.50 22.74 11.45
C GLN A 69 -9.39 21.73 12.60
N VAL A 70 -8.20 21.15 12.76
CA VAL A 70 -7.87 20.28 13.90
C VAL A 70 -6.50 20.68 14.42
N PHE A 71 -6.38 20.91 15.73
CA PHE A 71 -5.14 21.35 16.39
C PHE A 71 -4.47 22.58 15.76
N GLY A 72 -5.27 23.54 15.26
CA GLY A 72 -4.77 24.76 14.61
C GLY A 72 -4.23 24.56 13.19
N ARG A 73 -4.37 23.36 12.61
CA ARG A 73 -4.06 23.08 11.22
C ARG A 73 -5.34 23.01 10.39
N ASP A 74 -5.37 23.76 9.30
CA ASP A 74 -6.48 23.75 8.35
C ASP A 74 -6.32 22.60 7.35
N TYR A 75 -7.44 21.95 7.06
CA TYR A 75 -7.54 20.88 6.08
C TYR A 75 -8.62 21.21 5.07
N LEU A 76 -8.27 21.07 3.79
CA LEU A 76 -9.17 21.26 2.66
C LEU A 76 -9.37 19.91 1.95
N PRO A 77 -10.47 19.20 2.21
CA PRO A 77 -10.83 18.01 1.44
C PRO A 77 -10.97 18.33 -0.05
N LEU A 78 -10.65 17.35 -0.88
CA LEU A 78 -10.93 17.41 -2.30
C LEU A 78 -12.44 17.55 -2.52
N ALA A 79 -12.85 18.48 -3.38
CA ALA A 79 -14.25 18.80 -3.61
C ALA A 79 -15.01 17.68 -4.33
N ALA A 80 -14.31 16.83 -5.08
CA ALA A 80 -14.86 15.72 -5.85
C ALA A 80 -13.86 14.56 -5.91
N PRO A 81 -14.31 13.32 -6.16
CA PRO A 81 -13.43 12.22 -6.52
C PRO A 81 -12.59 12.60 -7.75
N ALA A 82 -11.27 12.58 -7.61
CA ALA A 82 -10.32 12.90 -8.66
C ALA A 82 -9.11 11.95 -8.60
N PRO A 83 -8.33 11.83 -9.69
CA PRO A 83 -7.06 11.12 -9.65
C PRO A 83 -6.18 11.69 -8.54
N PHE A 84 -5.71 10.81 -7.65
CA PHE A 84 -4.92 11.15 -6.49
C PHE A 84 -3.84 10.09 -6.29
N ARG A 85 -2.63 10.54 -5.96
CA ARG A 85 -1.52 9.66 -5.57
C ARG A 85 -0.74 10.31 -4.43
N GLN A 86 -0.44 9.52 -3.41
CA GLN A 86 0.42 9.94 -2.31
C GLN A 86 1.20 8.75 -1.77
N ARG A 87 2.48 8.96 -1.50
CA ARG A 87 3.27 8.05 -0.66
C ARG A 87 3.31 8.62 0.76
N GLY A 88 3.20 7.76 1.77
CA GLY A 88 3.34 8.18 3.15
C GLY A 88 3.21 7.05 4.16
N THR A 89 3.38 7.39 5.43
CA THR A 89 3.26 6.43 6.53
C THR A 89 1.80 6.12 6.79
N ALA A 90 1.43 4.84 6.69
CA ALA A 90 0.16 4.33 7.17
C ALA A 90 0.28 3.81 8.60
N SER A 91 -0.83 3.87 9.32
CA SER A 91 -1.04 3.06 10.51
C SER A 91 -2.45 2.46 10.50
N TRP A 92 -2.95 2.00 11.64
CA TRP A 92 -4.32 1.54 11.80
C TRP A 92 -4.83 1.82 13.21
N TYR A 93 -6.14 1.94 13.35
CA TYR A 93 -6.81 2.11 14.65
C TYR A 93 -7.48 0.81 15.09
N GLY A 94 -7.36 0.50 16.37
CA GLY A 94 -7.78 -0.78 16.93
C GLY A 94 -9.12 -0.73 17.64
N ARG A 95 -9.26 -1.63 18.61
CA ARG A 95 -10.49 -1.91 19.36
C ARG A 95 -11.09 -0.67 20.02
N ARG A 96 -10.28 0.30 20.46
CA ARG A 96 -10.78 1.48 21.18
C ARG A 96 -11.79 2.29 20.37
N PHE A 97 -11.66 2.29 19.06
CA PHE A 97 -12.54 3.02 18.16
C PHE A 97 -13.73 2.18 17.68
N HIS A 98 -13.67 0.85 17.84
CA HIS A 98 -14.66 -0.07 17.28
C HIS A 98 -16.07 0.25 17.79
N GLY A 99 -17.04 0.33 16.87
CA GLY A 99 -18.41 0.76 17.16
C GLY A 99 -18.60 2.27 17.36
N GLY A 100 -17.52 3.07 17.30
CA GLY A 100 -17.59 4.54 17.32
C GLY A 100 -18.05 5.13 15.99
N LYS A 101 -18.58 6.35 16.00
CA LYS A 101 -18.98 7.05 14.77
C LYS A 101 -17.76 7.64 14.05
N THR A 102 -17.65 7.38 12.75
CA THR A 102 -16.71 8.04 11.84
C THR A 102 -17.24 9.41 11.39
N SER A 103 -16.41 10.18 10.67
CA SER A 103 -16.79 11.46 10.08
C SER A 103 -17.91 11.36 9.03
N SER A 104 -18.09 10.19 8.40
CA SER A 104 -19.24 9.89 7.54
C SER A 104 -20.54 9.65 8.33
N GLY A 105 -20.44 9.41 9.64
CA GLY A 105 -21.54 8.95 10.48
C GLY A 105 -21.70 7.43 10.56
N GLU A 106 -21.02 6.67 9.68
CA GLU A 106 -20.95 5.20 9.74
C GLU A 106 -20.25 4.75 11.04
N LEU A 107 -20.64 3.59 11.58
CA LEU A 107 -19.92 2.98 12.71
C LEU A 107 -18.60 2.39 12.21
N TYR A 108 -17.52 2.61 12.96
CA TYR A 108 -16.23 2.03 12.67
C TYR A 108 -16.22 0.53 13.01
N ASP A 109 -16.07 -0.29 11.98
CA ASP A 109 -15.78 -1.72 12.11
C ASP A 109 -14.30 -1.97 11.79
N MET A 110 -13.56 -2.49 12.76
CA MET A 110 -12.13 -2.77 12.58
C MET A 110 -11.86 -3.96 11.66
N TYR A 111 -12.89 -4.76 11.38
CA TYR A 111 -12.83 -5.91 10.48
C TYR A 111 -13.39 -5.59 9.08
N ALA A 112 -13.91 -4.38 8.85
CA ALA A 112 -14.29 -3.90 7.53
C ALA A 112 -13.11 -3.30 6.76
N MET A 113 -13.23 -3.11 5.44
CA MET A 113 -12.19 -2.51 4.60
C MET A 113 -12.37 -0.99 4.48
N SER A 114 -12.04 -0.27 5.55
CA SER A 114 -12.18 1.19 5.65
C SER A 114 -10.88 1.90 6.04
N ALA A 115 -10.83 3.21 5.85
CA ALA A 115 -9.71 4.06 6.19
C ALA A 115 -10.11 5.53 6.44
N ALA A 116 -9.25 6.24 7.17
CA ALA A 116 -9.32 7.66 7.44
C ALA A 116 -8.23 8.35 6.63
N HIS A 117 -8.62 9.40 5.91
CA HIS A 117 -7.69 10.27 5.21
C HIS A 117 -8.02 11.74 5.49
N PRO A 118 -7.02 12.64 5.60
CA PRO A 118 -7.29 14.03 5.95
C PRO A 118 -8.06 14.79 4.85
N THR A 119 -7.84 14.44 3.58
CA THR A 119 -8.33 15.23 2.43
C THR A 119 -9.04 14.46 1.33
N LEU A 120 -9.08 13.11 1.36
CA LEU A 120 -9.78 12.37 0.31
C LEU A 120 -11.29 12.53 0.55
N PRO A 121 -12.14 12.60 -0.49
CA PRO A 121 -13.57 12.79 -0.31
C PRO A 121 -14.20 11.67 0.53
N ILE A 122 -15.27 11.97 1.25
CA ILE A 122 -16.09 10.97 1.95
C ILE A 122 -17.48 10.93 1.31
N PRO A 123 -17.99 9.76 0.92
CA PRO A 123 -17.21 8.55 0.69
C PRO A 123 -16.29 8.69 -0.53
N SER A 124 -15.18 7.96 -0.52
CA SER A 124 -14.39 7.65 -1.72
C SER A 124 -13.66 6.33 -1.51
N TYR A 125 -12.86 5.91 -2.48
CA TYR A 125 -12.14 4.65 -2.43
C TYR A 125 -10.68 4.86 -2.78
N ALA A 126 -9.80 4.10 -2.11
CA ALA A 126 -8.37 4.14 -2.37
C ALA A 126 -7.78 2.73 -2.42
N ARG A 127 -6.86 2.51 -3.36
CA ARG A 127 -5.93 1.39 -3.35
C ARG A 127 -4.75 1.79 -2.48
N VAL A 128 -4.44 0.96 -1.50
CA VAL A 128 -3.31 1.14 -0.61
C VAL A 128 -2.36 -0.02 -0.85
N THR A 129 -1.10 0.27 -1.14
CA THR A 129 -0.05 -0.71 -1.41
C THR A 129 1.03 -0.58 -0.37
N HIS A 130 1.34 -1.66 0.35
CA HIS A 130 2.46 -1.70 1.28
C HIS A 130 3.77 -1.80 0.50
N VAL A 131 4.59 -0.75 0.55
CA VAL A 131 5.78 -0.59 -0.30
C VAL A 131 6.77 -1.75 -0.16
N ALA A 132 7.00 -2.23 1.07
CA ALA A 132 8.00 -3.28 1.31
C ALA A 132 7.57 -4.66 0.78
N SER A 133 6.27 -4.96 0.76
CA SER A 133 5.75 -6.28 0.36
C SER A 133 5.09 -6.31 -1.01
N GLY A 134 4.73 -5.16 -1.57
CA GLY A 134 3.92 -5.05 -2.79
C GLY A 134 2.46 -5.48 -2.64
N ARG A 135 2.04 -5.92 -1.45
CA ARG A 135 0.63 -6.28 -1.18
C ARG A 135 -0.24 -5.03 -1.28
N SER A 136 -1.42 -5.17 -1.87
CA SER A 136 -2.38 -4.07 -2.00
C SER A 136 -3.79 -4.48 -1.60
N VAL A 137 -4.57 -3.50 -1.17
CA VAL A 137 -5.99 -3.63 -0.86
C VAL A 137 -6.75 -2.39 -1.31
N VAL A 138 -8.04 -2.50 -1.57
CA VAL A 138 -8.95 -1.36 -1.74
C VAL A 138 -9.75 -1.13 -0.46
N VAL A 139 -9.78 0.12 -0.01
CA VAL A 139 -10.50 0.59 1.19
C VAL A 139 -11.49 1.69 0.85
N ARG A 140 -12.57 1.78 1.63
CA ARG A 140 -13.50 2.92 1.64
C ARG A 140 -12.95 4.01 2.56
N ILE A 141 -12.84 5.23 2.05
CA ILE A 141 -12.58 6.41 2.87
C ILE A 141 -13.91 6.86 3.49
N ASN A 142 -14.07 6.64 4.79
CA ASN A 142 -15.28 7.03 5.53
C ASN A 142 -15.00 7.87 6.78
N ASP A 143 -13.73 8.18 7.05
CA ASP A 143 -13.33 8.97 8.21
C ASP A 143 -12.22 9.98 7.90
N ARG A 144 -11.99 10.89 8.85
CA ARG A 144 -10.98 11.96 8.79
C ARG A 144 -9.85 11.68 9.77
N GLY A 145 -8.68 12.19 9.43
CA GLY A 145 -7.43 11.91 10.12
C GLY A 145 -6.50 11.09 9.24
N PRO A 146 -5.31 10.72 9.73
CA PRO A 146 -4.76 11.03 11.05
C PRO A 146 -4.42 12.51 11.27
N PHE A 147 -4.51 12.98 12.52
CA PHE A 147 -4.21 14.37 12.92
C PHE A 147 -3.00 14.51 13.85
N HIS A 148 -2.61 13.41 14.47
CA HIS A 148 -1.37 13.30 15.24
C HIS A 148 -0.36 12.56 14.38
N SER A 149 0.87 13.08 14.30
CA SER A 149 2.00 12.65 13.45
C SER A 149 1.88 13.00 11.96
N GLU A 150 3.01 12.94 11.24
CA GLU A 150 3.14 13.08 9.78
C GLU A 150 2.60 11.85 9.01
N ARG A 151 1.62 11.11 9.56
CA ARG A 151 0.99 9.96 8.89
C ARG A 151 0.05 10.42 7.79
N ALA A 152 -0.01 9.63 6.71
CA ALA A 152 -0.85 9.91 5.55
C ALA A 152 -2.26 9.31 5.68
N ILE A 153 -2.37 8.10 6.24
CA ILE A 153 -3.62 7.34 6.28
C ILE A 153 -3.65 6.42 7.50
N ASP A 154 -4.82 6.28 8.12
CA ASP A 154 -5.05 5.26 9.14
C ASP A 154 -6.06 4.25 8.58
N LEU A 155 -5.70 2.97 8.61
CA LEU A 155 -6.49 1.87 8.07
C LEU A 155 -7.30 1.16 9.16
N SER A 156 -8.27 0.35 8.76
CA SER A 156 -8.82 -0.67 9.65
C SER A 156 -7.79 -1.77 9.97
N TYR A 157 -8.03 -2.51 11.05
CA TYR A 157 -7.19 -3.65 11.41
C TYR A 157 -7.18 -4.73 10.31
N ALA A 158 -8.32 -5.05 9.71
CA ALA A 158 -8.40 -6.00 8.59
C ALA A 158 -7.55 -5.57 7.38
N ALA A 159 -7.59 -4.28 7.02
CA ALA A 159 -6.78 -3.76 5.92
C ALA A 159 -5.28 -3.83 6.24
N ALA A 160 -4.86 -3.43 7.43
CA ALA A 160 -3.46 -3.54 7.85
C ALA A 160 -2.98 -5.00 7.95
N PHE A 161 -3.84 -5.92 8.39
CA PHE A 161 -3.57 -7.35 8.41
C PHE A 161 -3.35 -7.90 7.00
N LYS A 162 -4.25 -7.56 6.06
CA LYS A 162 -4.13 -7.96 4.65
C LYS A 162 -2.96 -7.32 3.92
N LEU A 163 -2.44 -6.18 4.39
CA LEU A 163 -1.21 -5.57 3.91
C LEU A 163 0.05 -6.11 4.60
N GLY A 164 -0.10 -6.89 5.67
CA GLY A 164 0.99 -7.54 6.37
C GLY A 164 1.81 -6.61 7.26
N PHE A 165 1.22 -5.52 7.77
CA PHE A 165 1.90 -4.61 8.70
C PHE A 165 1.16 -4.40 10.02
N ALA A 166 0.05 -5.10 10.28
CA ALA A 166 -0.70 -4.98 11.54
C ALA A 166 0.21 -5.10 12.78
N GLU A 167 1.06 -6.12 12.83
CA GLU A 167 2.02 -6.34 13.93
C GLU A 167 3.19 -5.35 13.98
N LEU A 168 3.43 -4.61 12.90
CA LEU A 168 4.44 -3.54 12.87
C LEU A 168 3.89 -2.20 13.40
N GLY A 169 2.56 -2.08 13.50
CA GLY A 169 1.85 -0.85 13.87
C GLY A 169 1.78 0.18 12.75
N SER A 170 2.87 0.40 12.01
CA SER A 170 2.92 1.32 10.88
C SER A 170 3.79 0.80 9.73
N ALA A 171 3.55 1.32 8.52
CA ALA A 171 4.31 0.97 7.33
C ALA A 171 4.30 2.10 6.30
N LEU A 172 5.29 2.11 5.40
CA LEU A 172 5.27 2.99 4.23
C LEU A 172 4.31 2.43 3.17
N VAL A 173 3.39 3.25 2.68
CA VAL A 173 2.41 2.86 1.67
C VAL A 173 2.35 3.83 0.50
N ASP A 174 1.93 3.32 -0.65
CA ASP A 174 1.43 4.10 -1.78
C ASP A 174 -0.11 4.10 -1.75
N ILE A 175 -0.71 5.28 -1.84
CA ILE A 175 -2.15 5.54 -1.81
C ILE A 175 -2.56 6.06 -3.18
N GLU A 176 -3.50 5.40 -3.84
CA GLU A 176 -4.06 5.82 -5.13
C GLU A 176 -5.59 5.86 -5.06
N SER A 177 -6.23 6.94 -5.53
CA SER A 177 -7.69 6.96 -5.58
C SER A 177 -8.22 5.94 -6.60
N VAL A 178 -9.32 5.29 -6.25
CA VAL A 178 -10.07 4.40 -7.14
C VAL A 178 -11.40 5.06 -7.45
N LEU A 179 -11.50 5.62 -8.65
CA LEU A 179 -12.72 6.29 -9.08
C LEU A 179 -13.78 5.24 -9.46
N PRO A 180 -15.04 5.46 -9.07
CA PRO A 180 -16.15 4.74 -9.68
C PRO A 180 -16.10 5.04 -11.17
N ARG A 181 -15.92 4.01 -11.99
CA ARG A 181 -16.07 4.16 -13.44
C ARG A 181 -17.54 4.55 -13.67
N GLU A 182 -17.81 5.68 -14.34
CA GLU A 182 -19.12 5.91 -14.99
C GLU A 182 -19.46 4.63 -15.78
N PRO A 183 -20.74 4.26 -15.99
CA PRO A 183 -21.06 3.29 -17.03
C PRO A 183 -20.75 3.93 -18.39
N ALA A 184 -19.47 4.06 -18.71
CA ALA A 184 -18.98 4.15 -20.05
C ALA A 184 -19.57 2.93 -20.74
N LEU A 185 -20.38 3.19 -21.78
CA LEU A 185 -20.42 2.33 -22.95
C LEU A 185 -19.01 1.76 -23.14
N ALA A 186 -18.84 0.48 -22.80
CA ALA A 186 -17.67 -0.34 -23.05
C ALA A 186 -16.29 0.36 -23.02
N ALA A 187 -15.69 0.46 -21.83
CA ALA A 187 -14.23 0.52 -21.72
C ALA A 187 -13.69 -0.60 -20.81
N ALA A 188 -14.22 -1.82 -20.98
CA ALA A 188 -13.52 -3.09 -20.82
C ALA A 188 -12.43 -3.19 -19.72
N SER A 189 -12.86 -3.67 -18.56
CA SER A 189 -12.28 -4.90 -18.03
C SER A 189 -13.30 -5.99 -18.36
N PRO A 190 -12.98 -7.03 -19.15
CA PRO A 190 -13.92 -8.13 -19.29
C PRO A 190 -14.14 -8.79 -17.91
N PRO A 191 -15.36 -9.26 -17.63
CA PRO A 191 -15.62 -10.09 -16.46
C PRO A 191 -14.69 -11.30 -16.49
N ALA A 192 -14.12 -11.62 -15.32
CA ALA A 192 -13.46 -12.90 -15.15
C ALA A 192 -14.49 -14.01 -15.46
N ALA A 193 -14.08 -14.90 -16.36
CA ALA A 193 -14.76 -16.13 -16.77
C ALA A 193 -15.98 -15.95 -17.69
N GLU A 194 -15.69 -16.02 -18.99
CA GLU A 194 -16.27 -16.94 -19.99
C GLU A 194 -16.53 -16.23 -21.34
N ALA A 195 -15.48 -16.14 -22.17
CA ALA A 195 -15.50 -16.19 -23.65
C ALA A 195 -14.20 -15.57 -24.23
N GLY A 196 -13.24 -16.40 -24.63
CA GLY A 196 -12.28 -16.08 -25.70
C GLY A 196 -11.33 -14.89 -25.48
N GLY A 197 -10.25 -15.08 -24.72
CA GLY A 197 -9.12 -14.14 -24.64
C GLY A 197 -7.87 -14.67 -25.34
N VAL A 198 -7.07 -13.77 -25.94
CA VAL A 198 -5.74 -14.12 -26.45
C VAL A 198 -4.73 -13.94 -25.32
N TYR A 199 -3.98 -14.99 -25.02
CA TYR A 199 -2.93 -15.01 -24.00
C TYR A 199 -1.56 -15.24 -24.63
N LEU A 200 -0.52 -14.66 -24.03
CA LEU A 200 0.87 -15.00 -24.34
C LEU A 200 1.37 -16.00 -23.29
N GLN A 201 1.67 -17.22 -23.71
CA GLN A 201 2.29 -18.20 -22.84
C GLN A 201 3.80 -18.01 -22.81
N LEU A 202 4.31 -17.71 -21.62
CA LEU A 202 5.73 -17.52 -21.32
C LEU A 202 6.43 -18.84 -20.94
N GLY A 203 5.68 -19.81 -20.39
CA GLY A 203 6.25 -21.11 -20.01
C GLY A 203 5.21 -22.15 -19.63
N ALA A 204 5.62 -23.41 -19.58
CA ALA A 204 4.83 -24.54 -19.09
C ALA A 204 5.71 -25.47 -18.24
N PHE A 205 5.25 -25.81 -17.05
CA PHE A 205 6.01 -26.55 -16.05
C PHE A 205 5.15 -27.69 -15.49
N SER A 206 5.73 -28.86 -15.23
CA SER A 206 5.02 -29.97 -14.57
C SER A 206 4.85 -29.76 -13.06
N VAL A 207 5.68 -28.88 -12.46
CA VAL A 207 5.68 -28.57 -11.03
C VAL A 207 5.21 -27.13 -10.80
N ARG A 208 4.22 -26.95 -9.91
CA ARG A 208 3.61 -25.65 -9.59
C ARG A 208 4.63 -24.64 -9.10
N GLU A 209 5.52 -25.06 -8.20
CA GLU A 209 6.53 -24.21 -7.59
C GLU A 209 7.51 -23.65 -8.63
N SER A 210 7.90 -24.46 -9.62
CA SER A 210 8.74 -24.00 -10.73
C SER A 210 8.03 -22.93 -11.58
N ALA A 211 6.71 -23.10 -11.82
CA ALA A 211 5.92 -22.10 -12.52
C ALA A 211 5.81 -20.79 -11.74
N GLU A 212 5.67 -20.84 -10.42
CA GLU A 212 5.57 -19.65 -9.58
C GLU A 212 6.90 -18.92 -9.46
N ASN A 213 8.00 -19.65 -9.26
CA ASN A 213 9.35 -19.07 -9.25
C ASN A 213 9.69 -18.42 -10.59
N PHE A 214 9.26 -19.02 -11.70
CA PHE A 214 9.37 -18.43 -13.03
C PHE A 214 8.51 -17.17 -13.16
N ARG A 215 7.26 -17.18 -12.68
CA ARG A 215 6.38 -16.01 -12.65
C ARG A 215 7.01 -14.84 -11.90
N VAL A 216 7.52 -15.07 -10.69
CA VAL A 216 8.17 -14.04 -9.87
C VAL A 216 9.39 -13.44 -10.59
N ARG A 217 10.17 -14.27 -11.29
CA ARG A 217 11.28 -13.79 -12.11
C ARG A 217 10.81 -12.92 -13.27
N MET A 218 9.81 -13.38 -14.02
CA MET A 218 9.24 -12.64 -15.16
C MET A 218 8.62 -11.31 -14.73
N VAL A 219 7.99 -11.23 -13.55
CA VAL A 219 7.48 -9.95 -13.02
C VAL A 219 8.61 -8.92 -12.78
N ARG A 220 9.81 -9.39 -12.42
CA ARG A 220 10.97 -8.51 -12.20
C ARG A 220 11.64 -8.11 -13.51
N GLU A 221 11.76 -9.04 -14.44
CA GLU A 221 12.40 -8.81 -15.75
C GLU A 221 11.49 -8.01 -16.69
N LEU A 222 10.18 -8.21 -16.60
CA LEU A 222 9.16 -7.46 -17.35
C LEU A 222 8.54 -6.36 -16.49
N ALA A 223 9.33 -5.67 -15.67
CA ALA A 223 8.82 -4.57 -14.84
C ALA A 223 8.22 -3.40 -15.66
N TRP A 224 8.55 -3.32 -16.95
CA TRP A 224 7.95 -2.38 -17.91
C TRP A 224 6.51 -2.73 -18.29
N LEU A 225 6.07 -3.95 -18.00
CA LEU A 225 4.79 -4.48 -18.37
C LEU A 225 3.80 -4.29 -17.22
N SER A 226 2.74 -3.53 -17.49
CA SER A 226 1.67 -3.26 -16.52
C SER A 226 0.65 -4.40 -16.41
N ASP A 227 0.70 -5.35 -17.36
CA ASP A 227 -0.21 -6.48 -17.43
C ASP A 227 0.14 -7.55 -16.39
N ALA A 228 -0.88 -8.22 -15.87
CA ALA A 228 -0.67 -9.26 -14.87
C ALA A 228 -0.18 -10.57 -15.51
N ILE A 229 0.86 -11.17 -14.90
CA ILE A 229 1.35 -12.51 -15.24
C ILE A 229 0.71 -13.51 -14.29
N HIS A 230 0.04 -14.52 -14.83
CA HIS A 230 -0.73 -15.50 -14.08
C HIS A 230 -0.23 -16.93 -14.33
N VAL A 231 -0.30 -17.78 -13.31
CA VAL A 231 -0.07 -19.24 -13.45
C VAL A 231 -1.42 -19.93 -13.52
N VAL A 232 -1.67 -20.63 -14.62
CA VAL A 232 -2.93 -21.37 -14.85
C VAL A 232 -2.63 -22.87 -14.89
N ALA A 233 -3.36 -23.64 -14.09
CA ALA A 233 -3.31 -25.10 -14.13
C ALA A 233 -4.17 -25.62 -15.31
N GLY A 234 -3.63 -26.54 -16.11
CA GLY A 234 -4.39 -27.17 -17.21
C GLY A 234 -3.81 -28.54 -17.57
N GLY A 235 -4.57 -29.61 -17.30
CA GLY A 235 -4.10 -30.99 -17.45
C GLY A 235 -2.97 -31.31 -16.46
N ALA A 236 -1.89 -31.92 -16.93
CA ALA A 236 -0.71 -32.28 -16.15
C ALA A 236 0.35 -31.15 -16.01
N LEU A 237 0.05 -29.93 -16.48
CA LEU A 237 1.03 -28.84 -16.54
C LEU A 237 0.46 -27.53 -15.96
N PHE A 238 1.36 -26.73 -15.38
CA PHE A 238 1.18 -25.36 -14.94
C PHE A 238 1.76 -24.41 -15.98
N ARG A 239 0.91 -23.59 -16.60
CA ARG A 239 1.30 -22.69 -17.68
C ARG A 239 1.33 -21.26 -17.17
N VAL A 240 2.38 -20.53 -17.50
CA VAL A 240 2.56 -19.12 -17.12
C VAL A 240 2.12 -18.26 -18.29
N HIS A 241 1.07 -17.47 -18.08
CA HIS A 241 0.36 -16.70 -19.09
C HIS A 241 0.39 -15.22 -18.78
N LEU A 242 0.42 -14.42 -19.85
CA LEU A 242 0.39 -12.98 -19.86
C LEU A 242 -0.84 -12.53 -20.66
N GLY A 243 -1.65 -11.64 -20.11
CA GLY A 243 -2.96 -11.25 -20.65
C GLY A 243 -4.08 -11.42 -19.62
N PRO A 244 -5.37 -11.31 -20.00
CA PRO A 244 -5.91 -11.45 -21.35
C PRO A 244 -5.75 -10.21 -22.25
N TYR A 245 -5.42 -10.45 -23.53
CA TYR A 245 -5.50 -9.47 -24.61
C TYR A 245 -6.78 -9.64 -25.44
N ARG A 246 -7.28 -8.55 -26.01
CA ARG A 246 -8.49 -8.53 -26.84
C ARG A 246 -8.29 -9.15 -28.21
N SER A 247 -7.06 -9.17 -28.73
CA SER A 247 -6.72 -9.77 -30.02
C SER A 247 -5.23 -10.11 -30.12
N GLN A 248 -4.84 -10.96 -31.08
CA GLN A 248 -3.43 -11.27 -31.35
C GLN A 248 -2.63 -10.03 -31.76
N ASP A 249 -3.25 -9.08 -32.48
CA ASP A 249 -2.57 -7.84 -32.88
C ASP A 249 -2.26 -6.93 -31.70
N GLN A 250 -3.09 -6.95 -30.64
CA GLN A 250 -2.78 -6.23 -29.39
C GLN A 250 -1.62 -6.89 -28.63
N ALA A 251 -1.55 -8.23 -28.66
CA ALA A 251 -0.52 -9.00 -27.99
C ALA A 251 0.82 -9.03 -28.75
N ARG A 252 0.83 -8.78 -30.07
CA ARG A 252 2.01 -8.89 -30.94
C ARG A 252 3.16 -7.92 -30.56
N PRO A 253 2.93 -6.62 -30.30
CA PRO A 253 3.99 -5.71 -29.88
C PRO A 253 4.66 -6.14 -28.56
N VAL A 254 3.87 -6.71 -27.65
CA VAL A 254 4.36 -7.22 -26.36
C VAL A 254 5.19 -8.48 -26.57
N ALA A 255 4.73 -9.41 -27.40
CA ALA A 255 5.46 -10.63 -27.72
C ALA A 255 6.80 -10.36 -28.42
N GLU A 256 6.83 -9.42 -29.38
CA GLU A 256 8.07 -9.03 -30.08
C GLU A 256 9.06 -8.36 -29.14
N ARG A 257 8.57 -7.55 -28.19
CA ARG A 257 9.44 -6.94 -27.18
C ARG A 257 10.02 -7.97 -26.20
N ILE A 258 9.20 -8.91 -25.73
CA ILE A 258 9.68 -10.02 -24.89
C ILE A 258 10.73 -10.85 -25.64
N ARG A 259 10.53 -11.09 -26.94
CA ARG A 259 11.49 -11.78 -27.80
C ARG A 259 12.81 -11.01 -27.93
N ALA A 260 12.75 -9.70 -28.12
CA ALA A 260 13.94 -8.87 -28.23
C ALA A 260 14.72 -8.77 -26.91
N GLU A 261 14.03 -8.69 -25.77
CA GLU A 261 14.66 -8.45 -24.46
C GLU A 261 15.08 -9.73 -23.73
N LEU A 262 14.30 -10.80 -23.82
CA LEU A 262 14.51 -12.03 -23.05
C LEU A 262 14.95 -13.22 -23.91
N ASN A 263 15.14 -13.03 -25.22
CA ASN A 263 15.43 -14.09 -26.19
C ASN A 263 14.47 -15.30 -26.06
N MET A 264 13.22 -15.02 -25.70
CA MET A 264 12.17 -15.99 -25.47
C MET A 264 11.06 -15.75 -26.48
N VAL A 265 10.47 -16.81 -27.04
CA VAL A 265 9.34 -16.68 -27.99
C VAL A 265 8.04 -17.04 -27.26
N PRO A 266 7.21 -16.05 -26.87
CA PRO A 266 5.92 -16.34 -26.25
C PRO A 266 4.98 -17.00 -27.26
N LEU A 267 4.20 -17.98 -26.82
CA LEU A 267 3.21 -18.65 -27.66
C LEU A 267 1.85 -17.99 -27.49
N PHE A 268 1.18 -17.64 -28.59
CA PHE A 268 -0.20 -17.17 -28.54
C PHE A 268 -1.15 -18.34 -28.25
N VAL A 269 -1.99 -18.20 -27.22
CA VAL A 269 -2.98 -19.19 -26.82
C VAL A 269 -4.35 -18.51 -26.76
N VAL A 270 -5.33 -19.06 -27.45
CA VAL A 270 -6.72 -18.59 -27.40
C VAL A 270 -7.49 -19.49 -26.42
N ARG A 271 -8.24 -18.89 -25.49
CA ARG A 271 -9.05 -19.63 -24.51
C ARG A 271 -10.39 -18.96 -24.29
#